data_AF-A0A926TKA0-F1
#
_entry.id   AF-A0A926TKA0-F1
#
_cell.length_a   1.000
_cell.length_b   1.000
_cell.length_c   1.000
_cell.angle_alpha   90.00
_cell.angle_beta   90.00
_cell.angle_gamma   90.00
#
_symmetry.space_group_name_H-M   'P 1'
#
loop_
_entity.id
_entity.type
_entity.pdbx_description
1 polymer ?
#
loop_
_entity_poly.entity_id
_entity_poly.type
_entity_poly.pdbx_seq_one_letter_code
_entity_poly.pdbx_strand_id
1 'polypeptide(L)'
;MHPFSSLFRFHQLNPNKRSPPAFPKNLATVGFVPHLIGELEHPSIICHHQAATTTKTIWLQPHLDTAPVCDRSQWQHDPFAGTIVGDWIYGREVADSKGAIALFICLGKALRDSPQFNGSLFLWGMRGRSPFFG
;
A
#
# COMPACT_ATOMS: atom_id res chain seq x y z
N MET A 1 14.78 -5.90 -14.29
CA MET A 1 13.93 -4.86 -13.67
C MET A 1 13.33 -5.47 -12.40
N HIS A 2 13.66 -4.96 -11.20
CA HIS A 2 13.14 -5.54 -9.96
C HIS A 2 11.61 -5.33 -9.91
N PRO A 3 10.80 -6.37 -9.62
CA PRO A 3 9.34 -6.29 -9.68
C PRO A 3 8.72 -5.30 -8.67
N PHE A 4 9.52 -4.79 -7.74
CA PHE A 4 9.07 -3.95 -6.62
C PHE A 4 9.32 -2.46 -6.80
N SER A 5 10.17 -2.03 -7.74
CA SER A 5 10.40 -0.58 -7.93
C SER A 5 9.15 0.15 -8.43
N SER A 6 8.23 -0.56 -9.10
CA SER A 6 6.94 -0.02 -9.53
C SER A 6 5.98 0.24 -8.37
N LEU A 7 6.11 -0.49 -7.25
CA LEU A 7 5.32 -0.28 -6.03
C LEU A 7 5.74 1.00 -5.28
N PHE A 8 6.91 1.56 -5.55
CA PHE A 8 7.32 2.85 -4.96
C PHE A 8 7.00 4.04 -5.86
N ARG A 9 6.77 3.79 -7.16
CA ARG A 9 6.41 4.79 -8.17
C ARG A 9 4.92 5.09 -8.21
N PHE A 10 4.21 4.91 -7.10
CA PHE A 10 2.83 5.40 -6.97
C PHE A 10 2.85 6.91 -7.00
N HIS A 11 2.65 7.45 -8.19
CA HIS A 11 2.40 8.86 -8.41
C HIS A 11 1.14 9.21 -7.62
N GLN A 12 1.26 10.20 -6.74
CA GLN A 12 0.14 11.07 -6.42
C GLN A 12 -0.36 11.58 -7.77
N LEU A 13 -1.51 11.10 -8.24
CA LEU A 13 -2.19 11.73 -9.36
C LEU A 13 -2.63 13.11 -8.86
N ASN A 14 -1.75 14.09 -9.02
CA ASN A 14 -1.97 15.53 -8.90
C ASN A 14 -2.39 16.02 -7.48
N PRO A 15 -1.60 16.88 -6.80
CA PRO A 15 -1.97 17.45 -5.50
C PRO A 15 -3.26 18.28 -5.54
N ASN A 16 -3.70 18.73 -6.73
CA ASN A 16 -4.96 19.46 -6.94
C ASN A 16 -6.11 18.58 -7.46
N LYS A 17 -5.92 17.27 -7.63
CA LYS A 17 -7.02 16.36 -7.93
C LYS A 17 -7.09 15.29 -6.86
N ARG A 18 -8.25 15.21 -6.18
CA ARG A 18 -8.67 14.07 -5.37
C ARG A 18 -8.87 12.85 -6.28
N SER A 19 -7.79 12.35 -6.87
CA SER A 19 -7.81 11.13 -7.65
C SER A 19 -7.98 9.97 -6.67
N PRO A 20 -8.81 8.95 -6.97
CA PRO A 20 -8.81 7.72 -6.19
C PRO A 20 -7.37 7.16 -6.14
N PRO A 21 -6.96 6.54 -5.03
CA PRO A 21 -5.61 6.01 -4.89
C PRO A 21 -5.27 5.16 -6.11
N ALA A 22 -4.08 5.36 -6.68
CA ALA A 22 -3.60 4.51 -7.74
C ALA A 22 -3.51 3.08 -7.17
N PHE A 23 -4.49 2.25 -7.51
CA PHE A 23 -4.56 0.87 -7.06
C PHE A 23 -3.24 0.18 -7.35
N PRO A 24 -2.72 -0.66 -6.44
CA PRO A 24 -1.80 -1.69 -6.86
C PRO A 24 -2.61 -2.60 -7.80
N LYS A 25 -2.47 -2.39 -9.12
CA LYS A 25 -2.99 -3.28 -10.17
C LYS A 25 -2.56 -4.75 -9.94
N ASN A 26 -1.60 -4.94 -9.04
CA ASN A 26 -0.98 -6.19 -8.66
C ASN A 26 -1.75 -6.98 -7.58
N LEU A 27 -2.74 -6.42 -6.86
CA LEU A 27 -3.45 -7.19 -5.81
C LEU A 27 -4.21 -8.40 -6.36
N ALA A 28 -4.92 -8.21 -7.48
CA ALA A 28 -5.57 -9.32 -8.18
C ALA A 28 -4.55 -10.36 -8.70
N THR A 29 -3.39 -9.89 -9.18
CA THR A 29 -2.32 -10.78 -9.68
C THR A 29 -1.69 -11.62 -8.57
N VAL A 30 -1.77 -11.17 -7.32
CA VAL A 30 -1.33 -11.94 -6.17
C VAL A 30 -2.47 -12.72 -5.52
N GLY A 31 -3.62 -12.91 -6.16
CA GLY A 31 -4.70 -13.78 -5.67
C GLY A 31 -5.58 -13.18 -4.56
N PHE A 32 -5.55 -11.85 -4.38
CA PHE A 32 -6.46 -11.14 -3.49
C PHE A 32 -7.51 -10.38 -4.28
N VAL A 33 -8.78 -10.53 -3.90
CA VAL A 33 -9.88 -9.75 -4.47
C VAL A 33 -10.10 -8.52 -3.58
N PRO A 34 -9.82 -7.30 -4.07
CA PRO A 34 -10.00 -6.08 -3.29
C PRO A 34 -11.48 -5.66 -3.28
N HIS A 35 -11.96 -5.30 -2.09
CA HIS A 35 -13.25 -4.65 -1.89
C HIS A 35 -13.03 -3.22 -1.41
N LEU A 36 -13.70 -2.25 -2.06
CA LEU A 36 -13.75 -0.89 -1.57
C LEU A 36 -14.83 -0.78 -0.49
N ILE A 37 -14.49 -0.15 0.63
CA ILE A 37 -15.40 0.12 1.73
C ILE A 37 -15.26 1.59 2.17
N GLY A 38 -16.33 2.18 2.70
CA GLY A 38 -16.34 3.56 3.19
C GLY A 38 -16.80 4.59 2.14
N GLU A 39 -16.59 5.86 2.47
CA GLU A 39 -17.04 7.01 1.67
C GLU A 39 -16.21 7.15 0.38
N LEU A 40 -16.84 7.63 -0.70
CA LEU A 40 -16.15 7.84 -1.99
C LEU A 40 -14.95 8.80 -1.90
N GLU A 41 -14.96 9.75 -0.98
CA GLU A 41 -13.86 10.70 -0.79
C GLU A 41 -12.67 10.06 -0.04
N HIS A 42 -12.94 9.12 0.86
CA HIS A 42 -11.95 8.46 1.71
C HIS A 42 -12.16 6.93 1.72
N PRO A 43 -12.04 6.27 0.56
CA PRO A 43 -12.28 4.83 0.50
C PRO A 43 -11.16 4.09 1.22
N SER A 44 -11.55 3.06 1.95
CA SER A 44 -10.66 2.01 2.41
C SER A 44 -10.72 0.82 1.47
N ILE A 45 -9.67 0.01 1.44
CA ILE A 45 -9.61 -1.24 0.68
C ILE A 45 -9.44 -2.37 1.66
N ILE A 46 -10.26 -3.41 1.51
CA ILE A 46 -10.12 -4.66 2.25
C ILE A 46 -9.97 -5.83 1.28
N CYS A 47 -8.95 -6.66 1.49
CA CYS A 47 -8.85 -7.97 0.88
C CYS A 47 -8.96 -9.03 1.97
N HIS A 48 -9.75 -10.08 1.73
CA HIS A 48 -9.94 -11.15 2.69
C HIS A 48 -9.59 -12.50 2.08
N HIS A 49 -8.75 -13.27 2.78
CA HIS A 49 -8.61 -14.71 2.58
C HIS A 49 -9.11 -15.42 3.82
N GLN A 50 -10.15 -16.24 3.68
CA GLN A 50 -10.74 -16.99 4.78
C GLN A 50 -10.17 -18.41 4.81
N ALA A 51 -9.58 -18.82 5.92
CA ALA A 51 -9.21 -20.22 6.13
C ALA A 51 -10.44 -21.09 6.37
N ALA A 52 -10.37 -22.35 5.93
CA ALA A 52 -11.49 -23.28 6.01
C ALA A 52 -11.82 -23.74 7.44
N THR A 53 -10.82 -23.77 8.34
CA THR A 53 -10.97 -24.49 9.62
C THR A 53 -10.61 -23.69 10.88
N THR A 54 -10.03 -22.49 10.76
CA THR A 54 -9.76 -21.64 11.93
C THR A 54 -10.57 -20.36 11.94
N THR A 55 -10.67 -19.79 13.15
CA THR A 55 -11.18 -18.43 13.42
C THR A 55 -10.06 -17.42 13.72
N LYS A 56 -8.78 -17.86 13.78
CA LYS A 56 -7.64 -16.96 13.98
C LYS A 56 -7.35 -16.16 12.71
N THR A 57 -7.21 -14.84 12.88
CA THR A 57 -7.08 -13.90 11.77
C THR A 57 -5.91 -12.95 12.00
N ILE A 58 -5.10 -12.76 10.96
CA ILE A 58 -4.05 -11.73 10.93
C ILE A 58 -4.59 -10.51 10.16
N TRP A 59 -4.40 -9.32 10.74
CA TRP A 59 -4.74 -8.05 10.11
C TRP A 59 -3.45 -7.32 9.72
N LEU A 60 -3.29 -7.06 8.44
CA LEU A 60 -2.19 -6.25 7.88
C LEU A 60 -2.77 -4.91 7.46
N GLN A 61 -2.42 -3.84 8.18
CA GLN A 61 -3.09 -2.54 8.07
C GLN A 61 -2.11 -1.39 7.74
N PRO A 62 -1.70 -1.23 6.47
CA PRO A 62 -1.01 -0.02 6.06
C PRO A 62 -2.04 1.11 5.82
N HIS A 63 -1.60 2.36 5.80
CA HIS A 63 -2.43 3.44 5.28
C HIS A 63 -2.14 3.67 3.78
N LEU A 64 -3.06 4.32 3.09
CA LEU A 64 -2.99 4.58 1.65
C LEU A 64 -2.88 6.07 1.34
N ASP A 65 -3.14 6.94 2.33
CA ASP A 65 -2.90 8.36 2.18
C ASP A 65 -1.40 8.67 2.13
N THR A 66 -1.08 9.89 1.75
CA THR A 66 0.30 10.32 1.56
C THR A 66 0.40 11.78 1.86
N ALA A 67 1.34 12.15 2.73
CA ALA A 67 1.59 13.53 3.07
C ALA A 67 2.01 14.33 1.81
N PRO A 68 1.66 15.62 1.72
CA PRO A 68 2.14 16.44 0.63
C PRO A 68 3.66 16.49 0.64
N VAL A 69 4.26 16.61 -0.54
CA VAL A 69 5.67 16.98 -0.63
C VAL A 69 5.75 18.50 -0.47
N CYS A 70 6.52 18.93 0.51
CA CYS A 70 6.90 20.34 0.68
C CYS A 70 7.85 20.77 -0.45
N ASP A 71 8.66 21.80 -0.22
CA ASP A 71 9.61 22.31 -1.22
C ASP A 71 10.49 21.19 -1.83
N ARG A 72 10.23 20.90 -3.11
CA ARG A 72 10.93 19.85 -3.87
C ARG A 72 12.41 20.17 -4.05
N SER A 73 12.82 21.44 -3.95
CA SER A 73 14.23 21.83 -4.05
C SER A 73 15.07 21.36 -2.86
N GLN A 74 14.43 21.07 -1.72
CA GLN A 74 15.09 20.53 -0.53
C GLN A 74 15.37 19.02 -0.62
N TRP A 75 14.85 18.34 -1.65
CA TRP A 75 15.03 16.91 -1.82
C TRP A 75 16.27 16.60 -2.66
N GLN A 76 17.18 15.79 -2.10
CA GLN A 76 18.36 15.30 -2.83
C GLN A 76 18.02 14.32 -3.97
N HIS A 77 16.88 13.65 -3.85
CA HIS A 77 16.35 12.71 -4.84
C HIS A 77 14.89 13.02 -5.09
N ASP A 78 14.40 12.77 -6.30
CA ASP A 78 12.99 13.01 -6.61
C ASP A 78 12.07 12.25 -5.63
N PRO A 79 11.24 12.96 -4.83
CA PRO A 79 10.38 12.34 -3.83
C PRO A 79 9.41 11.31 -4.39
N PHE A 80 9.09 11.36 -5.68
CA PHE A 80 8.14 10.44 -6.31
C PHE A 80 8.80 9.32 -7.13
N ALA A 81 10.13 9.30 -7.22
CA ALA A 81 10.85 8.36 -8.07
C ALA A 81 11.14 7.01 -7.41
N GLY A 82 11.16 6.94 -6.07
CA GLY A 82 11.60 5.74 -5.34
C GLY A 82 13.06 5.40 -5.67
N THR A 83 13.95 6.38 -5.56
CA THR A 83 15.35 6.28 -5.96
C THR A 83 16.10 5.33 -5.02
N ILE A 84 16.84 4.37 -5.57
CA ILE A 84 17.64 3.42 -4.78
C ILE A 84 19.09 3.88 -4.82
N VAL A 85 19.71 4.06 -3.65
CA VAL A 85 21.13 4.39 -3.50
C VAL A 85 21.74 3.46 -2.45
N GLY A 86 22.61 2.55 -2.90
CA GLY A 86 23.09 1.46 -2.04
C GLY A 86 21.91 0.63 -1.53
N ASP A 87 21.85 0.46 -0.21
CA ASP A 87 20.79 -0.30 0.48
C ASP A 87 19.57 0.55 0.87
N TRP A 88 19.55 1.82 0.49
CA TRP A 88 18.50 2.77 0.86
C TRP A 88 17.58 3.08 -0.31
N ILE A 89 16.30 3.25 0.00
CA ILE A 89 15.27 3.71 -0.93
C ILE A 89 14.80 5.10 -0.48
N TYR A 90 14.90 6.08 -1.36
CA TYR A 90 14.51 7.47 -1.15
C TYR A 90 13.24 7.80 -1.91
N GLY A 91 12.26 8.31 -1.18
CA GLY A 91 11.01 8.77 -1.74
C GLY A 91 10.00 9.07 -0.64
N ARG A 92 9.07 9.96 -0.94
CA ARG A 92 7.88 10.22 -0.14
C ARG A 92 7.11 8.91 -0.02
N GLU A 93 6.78 8.57 1.23
CA GLU A 93 6.02 7.38 1.65
C GLU A 93 6.74 6.05 1.58
N VAL A 94 8.03 6.02 1.23
CA VAL A 94 8.78 4.76 1.22
C VAL A 94 8.73 4.11 2.61
N ALA A 95 8.95 4.90 3.67
CA ALA A 95 8.86 4.43 5.05
C ALA A 95 7.43 4.45 5.61
N ASP A 96 6.62 5.41 5.20
CA ASP A 96 5.29 5.67 5.78
C ASP A 96 4.29 5.99 4.66
N SER A 97 3.54 5.03 4.09
CA SER A 97 3.57 3.60 4.42
C SER A 97 3.65 2.65 3.22
N LYS A 98 4.09 3.13 2.05
CA LYS A 98 4.20 2.31 0.83
C LYS A 98 5.14 1.10 0.96
N GLY A 99 6.21 1.21 1.75
CA GLY A 99 7.04 0.07 2.08
C GLY A 99 6.27 -1.03 2.82
N ALA A 100 5.43 -0.66 3.78
CA ALA A 100 4.56 -1.60 4.49
C ALA A 100 3.51 -2.22 3.55
N ILE A 101 2.89 -1.42 2.66
CA ILE A 101 1.98 -1.95 1.63
C ILE A 101 2.68 -3.05 0.81
N ALA A 102 3.86 -2.76 0.29
CA ALA A 102 4.61 -3.72 -0.54
C ALA A 102 4.95 -4.99 0.25
N LEU A 103 5.43 -4.85 1.48
CA LEU A 103 5.75 -5.97 2.36
C LEU A 103 4.52 -6.83 2.66
N PHE A 104 3.38 -6.21 2.98
CA PHE A 104 2.15 -6.93 3.33
C PHE A 104 1.53 -7.65 2.15
N ILE A 105 1.64 -7.11 0.94
CA ILE A 105 1.26 -7.83 -0.29
C ILE A 105 2.09 -9.11 -0.45
N CYS A 106 3.41 -9.00 -0.26
CA CYS A 106 4.32 -10.15 -0.36
C CYS A 106 4.05 -11.18 0.73
N LEU A 107 3.93 -10.74 1.98
CA LEU A 107 3.62 -11.59 3.12
C LEU A 107 2.27 -12.28 2.94
N GLY A 108 1.24 -11.55 2.51
CA GLY A 108 -0.08 -12.11 2.27
C GLY A 108 -0.06 -13.20 1.19
N LYS A 109 0.68 -12.99 0.10
CA LYS A 109 0.89 -14.02 -0.92
C LYS A 109 1.61 -15.24 -0.35
N ALA A 110 2.71 -15.03 0.38
CA ALA A 110 3.50 -16.12 0.96
C ALA A 110 2.69 -16.94 1.98
N LEU A 111 1.88 -16.29 2.83
CA LEU A 111 1.01 -16.95 3.79
C LEU A 111 -0.08 -17.75 3.09
N ARG A 112 -0.78 -17.18 2.11
CA ARG A 112 -1.82 -17.90 1.37
C ARG A 112 -1.26 -19.11 0.61
N ASP A 113 -0.10 -18.96 -0.01
CA ASP A 113 0.53 -20.03 -0.80
C ASP A 113 1.21 -21.09 0.11
N SER A 114 1.29 -20.84 1.42
CA SER A 114 1.90 -21.76 2.40
C SER A 114 0.89 -22.83 2.85
N PRO A 115 1.19 -24.13 2.68
CA PRO A 115 0.31 -25.21 3.15
C PRO A 115 0.25 -25.32 4.68
N GLN A 116 1.19 -24.69 5.39
CA GLN A 116 1.24 -24.69 6.86
C GLN A 116 0.39 -23.58 7.47
N PHE A 117 0.06 -22.55 6.68
CA PHE A 117 -0.75 -21.46 7.15
C PHE A 117 -2.23 -21.83 7.04
N ASN A 118 -2.89 -21.96 8.19
CA ASN A 118 -4.30 -22.25 8.28
C ASN A 118 -5.06 -21.06 8.87
N GLY A 119 -4.62 -19.82 8.63
CA GLY A 119 -5.20 -18.59 9.19
C GLY A 119 -6.00 -17.78 8.17
N SER A 120 -6.92 -16.94 8.64
CA SER A 120 -7.51 -15.90 7.78
C SER A 120 -6.60 -14.68 7.70
N LEU A 121 -6.66 -13.94 6.60
CA LEU A 121 -5.89 -12.72 6.37
C LEU A 121 -6.78 -11.58 5.91
N PHE A 122 -6.70 -10.44 6.61
CA PHE A 122 -7.18 -9.16 6.11
C PHE A 122 -6.01 -8.27 5.72
N LEU A 123 -6.04 -7.77 4.48
CA LEU A 123 -5.21 -6.64 4.06
C LEU A 123 -6.13 -5.41 4.03
N TRP A 124 -5.94 -4.46 4.94
CA TRP A 124 -6.77 -3.27 5.02
C TRP A 124 -5.96 -2.00 4.83
N GLY A 125 -6.07 -1.40 3.65
CA GLY A 125 -5.55 -0.07 3.37
C GLY A 125 -6.55 1.01 3.78
N MET A 126 -6.22 1.84 4.77
CA MET A 126 -7.05 2.98 5.17
C MET A 126 -6.62 4.26 4.47
N ARG A 127 -7.56 5.08 4.00
CA ARG A 127 -7.28 6.48 3.67
C ARG A 127 -7.73 7.35 4.84
N GLY A 128 -6.78 7.91 5.59
CA GLY A 128 -7.08 8.78 6.71
C GLY A 128 -7.77 10.10 6.28
N ARG A 129 -8.57 10.67 7.18
CA ARG A 129 -8.89 12.11 7.17
C ARG A 129 -7.73 12.83 7.84
N SER A 130 -6.58 12.89 7.17
CA SER A 130 -5.43 13.57 7.77
C SER A 130 -5.74 15.08 7.88
N PRO A 131 -5.59 15.70 9.06
CA PRO A 131 -5.91 17.11 9.30
C PRO A 131 -4.96 18.07 8.57
N PHE A 132 -3.90 17.55 7.95
CA PHE A 132 -2.99 18.33 7.10
C PHE A 132 -3.56 18.63 5.72
N PHE A 133 -4.75 18.11 5.39
CA PHE A 133 -5.48 18.33 4.14
C PHE A 133 -6.77 19.14 4.35
N GLY A 134 -6.65 20.26 5.09
CA GLY A 134 -7.68 21.29 5.18
C GLY A 134 -7.67 22.24 4.00
#